data_AF-A0A349LF61-F1
#
_entry.id   AF-A0A349LF61-F1
#
_cell.length_a   1.000
_cell.length_b   1.000
_cell.length_c   1.000
_cell.angle_alpha   90.00
_cell.angle_beta   90.00
_cell.angle_gamma   90.00
#
_symmetry.space_group_name_H-M   'P 1'
#
loop_
_entity.id
_entity.type
_entity.pdbx_description
1 polymer ?
#
loop_
_entity_poly.entity_id
_entity_poly.type
_entity_poly.pdbx_seq_one_letter_code
_entity_poly.pdbx_strand_id
1 'polypeptide(L)'
;TRAEEELVISRWPRKNRSRSPWAPLETWLENNAVALSLEPRTASERDTLSFSTEEAGSEVKLASSDLSRRAVPTFLHQTVTSLTKEELSRSGSLTDSDPRDASRSLTKSMKEPTTSPSEFRGYSWGSAVHAALAYTAESDSDKTPQGIFRNLLVEHGRPLDEHGEPTELRELIGLVKAVQSSSLWSRAKTAKRMLTEISFALPGLSDGGPDQEHDSESESGPGRTRRQLDLFGQELSRDEEKQVRSRQGYGYPAADIAEEENTPVSVLEGVIDLAFRERGGWVVADYKTDVGTDPDFTAREAAYRRQVDLYAEAWAQLTGEPVKERILFFTAQDRIEQW
;
A
#
# COMPACT_ATOMS: atom_id res chain seq x y z
N THR A 1 15.14 -20.18 24.43
CA THR A 1 14.70 -20.43 25.82
C THR A 1 15.67 -19.76 26.76
N ARG A 2 15.35 -18.54 27.21
CA ARG A 2 16.09 -17.90 28.30
C ARG A 2 15.47 -18.43 29.58
N ALA A 3 16.20 -19.21 30.35
CA ALA A 3 15.76 -19.59 31.68
C ALA A 3 15.82 -18.33 32.56
N GLU A 4 14.68 -17.94 33.12
CA GLU A 4 14.53 -16.69 33.89
C GLU A 4 15.17 -16.81 35.28
N GLU A 5 15.21 -18.01 35.85
CA GLU A 5 15.71 -18.27 37.21
C GLU A 5 16.80 -19.35 37.28
N GLU A 6 17.23 -19.92 36.13
CA GLU A 6 18.19 -21.04 36.11
C GLU A 6 19.35 -20.78 35.14
N LEU A 7 20.57 -21.17 35.55
CA LEU A 7 21.77 -21.14 34.72
C LEU A 7 22.25 -22.56 34.44
N VAL A 8 22.11 -23.00 33.19
CA VAL A 8 22.65 -24.29 32.74
C VAL A 8 24.00 -24.09 32.07
N ILE A 9 25.06 -24.66 32.66
CA ILE A 9 26.42 -24.60 32.13
C ILE A 9 26.83 -25.97 31.60
N SER A 10 27.01 -26.09 30.28
CA SER A 10 27.56 -27.30 29.67
C SER A 10 29.08 -27.35 29.82
N ARG A 11 29.62 -28.39 30.46
CA ARG A 11 31.07 -28.63 30.59
C ARG A 11 31.49 -29.89 29.85
N TRP A 12 32.53 -29.79 29.02
CA TRP A 12 33.13 -30.95 28.36
C TRP A 12 34.37 -31.43 29.15
N PRO A 13 34.40 -32.66 29.69
CA PRO A 13 35.47 -33.12 30.60
C PRO A 13 36.89 -33.07 30.01
N ARG A 14 37.01 -33.17 28.68
CA ARG A 14 38.30 -33.21 27.95
C ARG A 14 38.86 -31.84 27.55
N LYS A 15 38.13 -30.73 27.77
CA LYS A 15 38.59 -29.39 27.35
C LYS A 15 39.42 -28.74 28.47
N ASN A 16 40.50 -28.04 28.10
CA ASN A 16 41.39 -27.38 29.07
C ASN A 16 40.61 -26.35 29.91
N ARG A 17 40.54 -26.58 31.23
CA ARG A 17 39.75 -25.79 32.19
C ARG A 17 40.14 -24.31 32.22
N SER A 18 41.42 -24.00 32.05
CA SER A 18 41.92 -22.61 32.07
C SER A 18 41.45 -21.74 30.90
N ARG A 19 40.91 -22.34 29.84
CA ARG A 19 40.33 -21.62 28.69
C ARG A 19 38.81 -21.50 28.76
N SER A 20 38.20 -21.96 29.87
CA SER A 20 36.76 -21.82 30.09
C SER A 20 36.45 -20.38 30.50
N PRO A 21 35.43 -19.73 29.90
CA PRO A 21 34.96 -18.43 30.37
C PRO A 21 34.39 -18.50 31.80
N TRP A 22 34.10 -19.71 32.31
CA TRP A 22 33.62 -19.95 33.67
C TRP A 22 34.73 -20.28 34.68
N ALA A 23 36.01 -20.28 34.27
CA ALA A 23 37.14 -20.62 35.14
C ALA A 23 37.15 -19.86 36.49
N PRO A 24 36.83 -18.55 36.56
CA PRO A 24 36.79 -17.83 37.84
C PRO A 24 35.72 -18.32 38.82
N LEU A 25 34.68 -18.99 38.33
CA LEU A 25 33.54 -19.46 39.12
C LEU A 25 33.58 -20.97 39.38
N GLU A 26 34.61 -21.69 38.91
CA GLU A 26 34.66 -23.16 39.00
C GLU A 26 34.58 -23.66 40.45
N THR A 27 35.35 -23.08 41.38
CA THR A 27 35.31 -23.49 42.80
C THR A 27 33.93 -23.29 43.41
N TRP A 28 33.23 -22.23 43.00
CA TRP A 28 31.88 -21.98 43.48
C TRP A 28 30.88 -22.98 42.88
N LEU A 29 30.98 -23.24 41.57
CA LEU A 29 30.14 -24.20 40.87
C LEU A 29 30.32 -25.64 41.38
N GLU A 30 31.55 -26.06 41.68
CA GLU A 30 31.81 -27.41 42.21
C GLU A 30 31.15 -27.65 43.58
N ASN A 31 30.98 -26.60 44.38
CA ASN A 31 30.40 -26.70 45.71
C ASN A 31 28.88 -26.45 45.76
N ASN A 32 28.33 -25.71 44.78
CA ASN A 32 26.94 -25.22 44.85
C ASN A 32 26.07 -25.64 43.66
N ALA A 33 26.63 -26.15 42.56
CA ALA A 33 25.85 -26.56 41.40
C ALA A 33 25.40 -28.02 41.49
N VAL A 34 24.25 -28.31 40.89
CA VAL A 34 23.78 -29.69 40.69
C VAL A 34 24.44 -30.25 39.43
N ALA A 35 25.22 -31.32 39.58
CA ALA A 35 25.87 -31.98 38.45
C ALA A 35 24.90 -32.89 37.69
N LEU A 36 24.59 -32.53 36.45
CA LEU A 36 23.82 -33.37 35.53
C LEU A 36 24.79 -34.11 34.59
N SER A 37 24.84 -35.44 34.70
CA SER A 37 25.60 -36.28 33.77
C SER A 37 24.74 -36.60 32.55
N LEU A 38 25.18 -36.16 31.37
CA LEU A 38 24.56 -36.56 30.11
C LEU A 38 25.29 -37.79 29.57
N GLU A 39 24.56 -38.89 29.39
CA GLU A 39 25.08 -40.05 28.68
C GLU A 39 25.46 -39.65 27.24
N PRO A 40 26.70 -39.90 26.80
CA PRO A 40 27.12 -39.54 25.45
C PRO A 40 26.32 -40.37 24.46
N ARG A 41 25.39 -39.72 23.75
CA ARG A 41 24.75 -40.32 22.58
C ARG A 41 25.75 -40.34 21.44
N THR A 42 25.93 -41.49 20.81
CA THR A 42 26.58 -41.55 19.51
C THR A 42 25.77 -40.71 18.54
N ALA A 43 26.40 -39.69 17.95
CA ALA A 43 25.77 -38.97 16.85
C ALA A 43 25.44 -39.97 15.75
N SER A 44 24.23 -39.88 15.18
CA SER A 44 23.94 -40.58 13.93
C SER A 44 24.98 -40.17 12.88
N GLU A 45 25.38 -41.10 12.03
CA GLU A 45 26.22 -40.75 10.89
C GLU A 45 25.55 -39.61 10.12
N ARG A 46 26.33 -38.57 9.83
CA ARG A 46 25.82 -37.48 9.01
C ARG A 46 25.62 -38.02 7.60
N ASP A 47 24.45 -37.75 7.03
CA ASP A 47 24.24 -37.98 5.62
C ASP A 47 25.33 -37.22 4.84
N THR A 48 26.20 -38.00 4.19
CA THR A 48 27.27 -37.43 3.36
C THR A 48 26.68 -37.26 1.98
N LEU A 49 26.23 -36.04 1.69
CA LEU A 49 25.80 -35.66 0.35
C LEU A 49 27.05 -35.59 -0.54
N SER A 50 27.32 -36.65 -1.31
CA SER A 50 28.35 -36.65 -2.34
C SER A 50 27.73 -36.19 -3.65
N PHE A 51 27.92 -34.92 -4.00
CA PHE A 51 27.63 -34.44 -5.35
C PHE A 51 28.93 -34.43 -6.16
N SER A 52 28.89 -34.91 -7.40
CA SER A 52 29.94 -34.57 -8.35
C SER A 52 29.88 -33.07 -8.69
N THR A 53 31.00 -32.54 -9.18
CA THR A 53 31.09 -31.16 -9.68
C THR A 53 30.09 -30.90 -10.81
N GLU A 54 29.83 -31.92 -11.64
CA GLU A 54 28.92 -31.91 -12.76
C GLU A 54 27.45 -31.89 -12.30
N GLU A 55 27.08 -32.74 -11.33
CA GLU A 55 25.74 -32.75 -10.74
C GLU A 55 25.42 -31.44 -10.03
N ALA A 56 26.35 -30.93 -9.21
CA ALA A 56 26.19 -29.63 -8.56
C ALA A 56 26.04 -28.50 -9.59
N GLY A 57 26.82 -28.53 -10.68
CA GLY A 57 26.69 -27.56 -11.77
C GLY A 57 25.36 -27.65 -12.52
N SER A 58 24.82 -28.86 -12.70
CA SER A 58 23.51 -29.07 -13.33
C SER A 58 22.37 -28.57 -12.44
N GLU A 59 22.40 -28.90 -11.14
CA GLU A 59 21.40 -28.43 -10.16
C GLU A 59 21.40 -26.90 -10.03
N VAL A 60 22.58 -26.27 -10.03
CA VAL A 60 22.68 -24.80 -10.03
C VAL A 60 22.05 -24.19 -11.28
N LYS A 61 22.27 -24.80 -12.46
CA LYS A 61 21.64 -24.33 -13.70
C LYS A 61 20.12 -24.49 -13.68
N LEU A 62 19.61 -25.63 -13.19
CA LEU A 62 18.17 -25.88 -13.05
C LEU A 62 17.53 -24.88 -12.08
N ALA A 63 18.14 -24.68 -10.91
CA ALA A 63 17.68 -23.71 -9.92
C ALA A 63 17.71 -22.28 -10.48
N SER A 64 18.75 -21.91 -11.24
CA SER A 64 18.84 -20.61 -11.91
C SER A 64 17.74 -20.41 -12.95
N SER A 65 17.47 -21.42 -13.79
CA SER A 65 16.39 -21.37 -14.77
C SER A 65 15.01 -21.27 -14.12
N ASP A 66 14.77 -22.02 -13.04
CA ASP A 66 13.54 -21.93 -12.26
C ASP A 66 13.37 -20.55 -11.60
N LEU A 67 14.44 -19.97 -11.05
CA LEU A 67 14.43 -18.61 -10.49
C LEU A 67 14.12 -17.56 -11.56
N SER A 68 14.77 -17.63 -12.72
CA SER A 68 14.53 -16.70 -13.83
C SER A 68 13.09 -16.78 -14.33
N ARG A 69 12.52 -17.99 -14.48
CA ARG A 69 11.12 -18.17 -14.86
C ARG A 69 10.16 -17.60 -13.82
N ARG A 70 10.45 -17.78 -12.53
CA ARG A 70 9.62 -17.24 -11.43
C ARG A 70 9.81 -15.74 -11.20
N ALA A 71 10.86 -15.14 -11.75
CA ALA A 71 11.11 -13.71 -11.66
C ALA A 71 10.17 -12.90 -12.58
N VAL A 72 9.61 -13.52 -13.62
CA VAL A 72 8.59 -12.90 -14.48
C VAL A 72 7.27 -12.85 -13.71
N PRO A 73 6.72 -11.66 -13.42
CA PRO A 73 5.42 -11.53 -12.77
C PRO A 73 4.35 -12.19 -13.65
N THR A 74 3.44 -12.95 -13.05
CA THR A 74 2.30 -13.54 -13.79
C THR A 74 1.15 -12.55 -13.97
N PHE A 75 1.17 -11.45 -13.23
CA PHE A 75 0.23 -10.34 -13.34
C PHE A 75 0.93 -9.02 -12.98
N LEU A 76 0.40 -7.92 -13.50
CA LEU A 76 0.78 -6.56 -13.12
C LEU A 76 -0.41 -5.88 -12.42
N HIS A 77 -0.13 -5.15 -11.36
CA HIS A 77 -1.16 -4.35 -10.69
C HIS A 77 -1.14 -2.92 -11.20
N GLN A 78 -2.33 -2.37 -11.42
CA GLN A 78 -2.55 -0.98 -11.74
C GLN A 78 -3.69 -0.44 -10.89
N THR A 79 -3.59 0.82 -10.44
CA THR A 79 -4.65 1.43 -9.62
C THR A 79 -5.46 2.41 -10.47
N VAL A 80 -6.76 2.52 -10.22
CA VAL A 80 -7.61 3.51 -10.89
C VAL A 80 -7.06 4.93 -10.69
N THR A 81 -6.58 5.24 -9.48
CA THR A 81 -5.98 6.53 -9.15
C THR A 81 -4.69 6.81 -9.92
N SER A 82 -3.89 5.79 -10.22
CA SER A 82 -2.65 5.94 -11.01
C SER A 82 -2.98 6.21 -12.48
N LEU A 83 -3.92 5.46 -13.05
CA LEU A 83 -4.36 5.63 -14.44
C LEU A 83 -4.79 7.07 -14.74
N THR A 84 -5.64 7.61 -13.88
CA THR A 84 -6.22 8.94 -14.09
C THR A 84 -5.19 10.06 -13.86
N LYS A 85 -4.21 9.85 -12.97
CA LYS A 85 -3.07 10.77 -12.80
C LYS A 85 -2.12 10.75 -14.01
N GLU A 86 -1.87 9.58 -14.60
CA GLU A 86 -1.06 9.46 -15.82
C GLU A 86 -1.74 10.15 -17.01
N GLU A 87 -3.05 9.99 -17.16
CA GLU A 87 -3.85 10.67 -18.18
C GLU A 87 -3.77 12.21 -18.03
N LEU A 88 -3.89 12.71 -16.79
CA LEU A 88 -3.73 14.13 -16.47
C LEU A 88 -2.35 14.67 -16.89
N SER A 89 -1.32 13.85 -16.69
CA SER A 89 0.07 14.19 -17.04
C SER A 89 0.28 14.22 -18.56
N ARG A 90 -0.37 13.30 -19.30
CA ARG A 90 -0.30 13.24 -20.78
C ARG A 90 -1.08 14.35 -21.47
N SER A 91 -2.16 14.86 -20.85
CA SER A 91 -2.98 15.94 -21.40
C SER A 91 -2.29 17.32 -21.39
N GLY A 92 -1.01 17.43 -21.00
CA GLY A 92 -0.22 18.66 -21.12
C GLY A 92 -0.55 19.75 -20.09
N SER A 93 -1.23 19.41 -19.00
CA SER A 93 -1.62 20.39 -17.95
C SER A 93 -0.51 20.71 -16.94
N LEU A 94 0.71 20.21 -17.14
CA LEU A 94 1.89 20.63 -16.39
C LEU A 94 2.91 21.19 -17.37
N THR A 95 3.18 22.48 -17.29
CA THR A 95 4.30 23.09 -17.99
C THR A 95 5.59 22.43 -17.53
N ASP A 96 6.26 21.76 -18.48
CA ASP A 96 7.65 21.31 -18.51
C ASP A 96 8.36 21.28 -17.14
N SER A 97 8.24 20.14 -16.45
CA SER A 97 9.13 19.77 -15.36
C SER A 97 9.46 18.29 -15.51
N ASP A 98 10.73 18.00 -15.78
CA ASP A 98 11.33 16.66 -15.92
C ASP A 98 10.69 15.64 -14.94
N PRO A 99 10.23 14.45 -15.40
CA PRO A 99 9.60 13.43 -14.56
C PRO A 99 10.45 12.97 -13.37
N ARG A 100 11.75 13.30 -13.36
CA ARG A 100 12.68 12.99 -12.27
C ARG A 100 12.65 14.01 -11.12
N ASP A 101 11.97 15.15 -11.26
CA ASP A 101 11.96 16.22 -10.25
C ASP A 101 10.76 16.18 -9.30
N ALA A 102 9.67 15.49 -9.67
CA ALA A 102 8.50 15.29 -8.80
C ALA A 102 8.83 14.52 -7.50
N SER A 103 9.88 13.68 -7.51
CA SER A 103 10.38 12.97 -6.32
C SER A 103 11.32 13.80 -5.43
N ARG A 104 11.81 14.95 -5.92
CA ARG A 104 12.74 15.83 -5.17
C ARG A 104 12.05 16.99 -4.47
N SER A 105 10.88 17.41 -4.96
CA SER A 105 10.12 18.54 -4.38
C SER A 105 9.53 18.24 -2.99
N LEU A 106 9.48 16.98 -2.56
CA LEU A 106 9.01 16.57 -1.22
C LEU A 106 10.06 16.71 -0.11
N THR A 107 11.33 17.03 -0.41
CA THR A 107 12.41 17.14 0.60
C THR A 107 12.91 18.55 0.88
N LYS A 108 12.33 19.59 0.26
CA LYS A 108 12.80 20.98 0.41
C LYS A 108 11.68 21.95 0.78
N SER A 109 10.93 21.63 1.84
CA SER A 109 10.16 22.63 2.58
C SER A 109 10.32 22.42 4.09
N MET A 110 11.56 22.58 4.55
CA MET A 110 11.86 22.99 5.92
C MET A 110 12.51 24.38 5.85
N LYS A 111 11.73 25.40 5.49
CA LYS A 111 11.94 26.77 5.98
C LYS A 111 10.79 27.70 5.56
N GLU A 112 10.14 28.20 6.60
CA GLU A 112 9.27 29.38 6.69
C GLU A 112 7.76 29.21 6.41
N PRO A 113 6.89 29.76 7.29
CA PRO A 113 5.45 29.57 7.23
C PRO A 113 4.80 30.71 6.43
N THR A 114 4.44 30.46 5.18
CA THR A 114 3.54 31.34 4.44
C THR A 114 2.11 30.83 4.57
N THR A 115 1.24 31.70 5.04
CA THR A 115 -0.14 31.44 5.44
C THR A 115 -1.08 31.50 4.23
N SER A 116 -1.41 30.34 3.66
CA SER A 116 -2.65 30.09 2.91
C SER A 116 -3.17 28.69 3.29
N PRO A 117 -4.36 28.51 3.90
CA PRO A 117 -4.72 27.22 4.53
C PRO A 117 -5.31 26.15 3.59
N SER A 118 -5.53 26.46 2.31
CA SER A 118 -6.44 25.69 1.43
C SER A 118 -5.78 25.08 0.19
N GLU A 119 -4.50 25.33 -0.07
CA GLU A 119 -3.84 24.82 -1.28
C GLU A 119 -3.19 23.46 -0.98
N PHE A 120 -3.88 22.38 -1.40
CA PHE A 120 -3.40 20.99 -1.43
C PHE A 120 -2.95 20.40 -0.08
N ARG A 121 -3.91 20.10 0.80
CA ARG A 121 -3.68 19.35 2.06
C ARG A 121 -3.28 17.87 1.87
N GLY A 122 -3.11 17.43 0.62
CA GLY A 122 -2.50 16.16 0.25
C GLY A 122 -3.35 14.91 0.51
N TYR A 123 -2.77 13.75 0.20
CA TYR A 123 -3.42 12.44 0.31
C TYR A 123 -3.90 12.11 1.73
N SER A 124 -3.13 12.46 2.77
CA SER A 124 -3.47 12.12 4.16
C SER A 124 -4.71 12.85 4.69
N TRP A 125 -5.00 14.07 4.22
CA TRP A 125 -6.27 14.75 4.55
C TRP A 125 -7.44 14.03 3.90
N GLY A 126 -7.31 13.71 2.61
CA GLY A 126 -8.29 12.91 1.89
C GLY A 126 -8.59 11.62 2.64
N SER A 127 -7.58 10.77 2.87
CA SER A 127 -7.76 9.50 3.57
C SER A 127 -8.49 9.63 4.93
N ALA A 128 -8.16 10.66 5.72
CA ALA A 128 -8.86 10.91 6.98
C ALA A 128 -10.34 11.30 6.79
N VAL A 129 -10.65 12.09 5.76
CA VAL A 129 -12.03 12.43 5.38
C VAL A 129 -12.81 11.20 4.93
N HIS A 130 -12.25 10.39 4.03
CA HIS A 130 -12.86 9.14 3.55
C HIS A 130 -13.14 8.17 4.71
N ALA A 131 -12.15 7.93 5.57
CA ALA A 131 -12.32 7.07 6.75
C ALA A 131 -13.39 7.61 7.72
N ALA A 132 -13.46 8.93 7.92
CA ALA A 132 -14.49 9.54 8.76
C ALA A 132 -15.89 9.38 8.16
N LEU A 133 -16.03 9.57 6.84
CA LEU A 133 -17.30 9.38 6.13
C LEU A 133 -17.75 7.92 6.20
N ALA A 134 -16.86 6.97 5.93
CA ALA A 134 -17.12 5.53 6.06
C ALA A 134 -17.62 5.17 7.46
N TYR A 135 -16.94 5.65 8.51
CA TYR A 135 -17.37 5.46 9.88
C TYR A 135 -18.78 6.01 10.14
N THR A 136 -19.10 7.19 9.61
CA THR A 136 -20.44 7.77 9.79
C THR A 136 -21.54 7.09 9.00
N ALA A 137 -21.22 6.37 7.93
CA ALA A 137 -22.20 5.59 7.19
C ALA A 137 -22.70 4.40 8.02
N GLU A 138 -21.78 3.75 8.74
CA GLU A 138 -22.03 2.57 9.57
C GLU A 138 -22.61 2.91 10.95
N SER A 139 -22.27 4.08 11.50
CA SER A 139 -22.76 4.49 12.81
C SER A 139 -24.18 5.09 12.74
N ASP A 140 -25.10 4.52 13.53
CA ASP A 140 -26.44 5.07 13.73
C ASP A 140 -26.51 6.04 14.93
N SER A 141 -25.37 6.45 15.50
CA SER A 141 -25.36 7.30 16.69
C SER A 141 -25.50 8.79 16.36
N ASP A 142 -26.48 9.47 16.99
CA ASP A 142 -26.64 10.93 16.92
C ASP A 142 -25.50 11.73 17.58
N LYS A 143 -24.62 11.06 18.33
CA LYS A 143 -23.48 11.72 18.99
C LYS A 143 -22.35 11.92 17.99
N THR A 144 -21.87 13.15 17.87
CA THR A 144 -20.70 13.47 17.03
C THR A 144 -19.50 12.66 17.54
N PRO A 145 -18.89 11.78 16.71
CA PRO A 145 -17.83 10.87 17.14
C PRO A 145 -16.46 11.57 17.16
N GLN A 146 -16.38 12.67 17.92
CA GLN A 146 -15.18 13.53 17.96
C GLN A 146 -13.90 12.75 18.31
N GLY A 147 -13.99 11.81 19.26
CA GLY A 147 -12.86 10.97 19.65
C GLY A 147 -12.37 10.05 18.52
N ILE A 148 -13.28 9.55 17.67
CA ILE A 148 -12.91 8.72 16.52
C ILE A 148 -12.24 9.57 15.45
N PHE A 149 -12.83 10.72 15.10
CA PHE A 149 -12.25 11.63 14.11
C PHE A 149 -10.87 12.15 14.54
N ARG A 150 -10.71 12.42 15.84
CA ARG A 150 -9.41 12.73 16.43
C ARG A 150 -8.39 11.61 16.18
N ASN A 151 -8.76 10.36 16.47
CA ASN A 151 -7.86 9.22 16.28
C ASN A 151 -7.51 9.00 14.80
N LEU A 152 -8.47 9.15 13.88
CA LEU A 152 -8.24 9.05 12.44
C LEU A 152 -7.24 10.12 11.96
N LEU A 153 -7.38 11.36 12.41
CA LEU A 153 -6.43 12.43 12.08
C LEU A 153 -5.02 12.12 12.61
N VAL A 154 -4.92 11.57 13.83
CA VAL A 154 -3.61 11.15 14.40
C VAL A 154 -3.00 10.01 13.59
N GLU A 155 -3.79 9.00 13.24
CA GLU A 155 -3.34 7.83 12.47
C GLU A 155 -2.82 8.22 11.08
N HIS A 156 -3.48 9.18 10.42
CA HIS A 156 -3.04 9.74 9.15
C HIS A 156 -1.95 10.82 9.28
N GLY A 157 -1.34 10.97 10.47
CA GLY A 157 -0.20 11.87 10.70
C GLY A 157 -0.51 13.35 10.54
N ARG A 158 -1.76 13.76 10.82
CA ARG A 158 -2.18 15.16 10.67
C ARG A 158 -1.59 16.05 11.78
N PRO A 159 -1.40 17.35 11.52
CA PRO A 159 -0.73 18.25 12.46
C PRO A 159 -1.44 18.33 13.81
N LEU A 160 -0.66 18.27 14.89
CA LEU A 160 -1.12 18.40 16.26
C LEU A 160 -0.69 19.76 16.85
N ASP A 161 -1.52 20.32 17.72
CA ASP A 161 -1.18 21.50 18.51
C ASP A 161 -0.30 21.16 19.72
N GLU A 162 0.02 22.18 20.53
CA GLU A 162 0.84 22.05 21.74
C GLU A 162 0.23 21.15 22.83
N HIS A 163 -1.05 20.81 22.71
CA HIS A 163 -1.78 19.92 23.62
C HIS A 163 -1.97 18.52 23.04
N GLY A 164 -1.44 18.25 21.84
CA GLY A 164 -1.59 16.96 21.16
C GLY A 164 -2.97 16.78 20.50
N GLU A 165 -3.72 17.86 20.29
CA GLU A 165 -5.00 17.84 19.59
C GLU A 165 -4.82 18.14 18.10
N PRO A 166 -5.48 17.40 17.20
CA PRO A 166 -5.41 17.67 15.77
C PRO A 166 -5.98 19.06 15.46
N THR A 167 -5.18 19.91 14.83
CA THR A 167 -5.57 21.30 14.52
C THR A 167 -6.76 21.36 13.56
N GLU A 168 -6.96 20.31 12.78
CA GLU A 168 -7.96 20.19 11.72
C GLU A 168 -9.24 19.48 12.16
N LEU A 169 -9.34 19.08 13.44
CA LEU A 169 -10.48 18.31 13.95
C LEU A 169 -11.83 19.01 13.74
N ARG A 170 -11.88 20.33 14.00
CA ARG A 170 -13.11 21.11 13.82
C ARG A 170 -13.54 21.17 12.36
N GLU A 171 -12.58 21.27 11.46
CA GLU A 171 -12.81 21.31 10.01
C GLU A 171 -13.34 19.97 9.51
N LEU A 172 -12.71 18.85 9.93
CA LEU A 172 -13.18 17.51 9.57
C LEU A 172 -14.62 17.27 10.05
N ILE A 173 -14.94 17.66 11.29
CA ILE A 173 -16.31 17.57 11.82
C ILE A 173 -17.28 18.40 10.97
N GLY A 174 -16.88 19.62 10.59
CA GLY A 174 -17.69 20.50 9.75
C GLY A 174 -17.96 19.91 8.37
N LEU A 175 -16.92 19.38 7.71
CA LEU A 175 -17.01 18.74 6.40
C LEU A 175 -17.93 17.52 6.44
N VAL A 176 -17.72 16.60 7.40
CA VAL A 176 -18.56 15.41 7.53
C VAL A 176 -20.02 15.79 7.78
N LYS A 177 -20.29 16.80 8.61
CA LYS A 177 -21.66 17.30 8.82
C LYS A 177 -22.28 17.88 7.55
N ALA A 178 -21.50 18.62 6.76
CA ALA A 178 -21.96 19.15 5.49
C ALA A 178 -22.35 18.00 4.54
N VAL A 179 -21.49 16.99 4.41
CA VAL A 179 -21.78 15.78 3.61
C VAL A 179 -23.03 15.08 4.14
N GLN A 180 -23.17 14.89 5.45
CA GLN A 180 -24.36 14.26 6.05
C GLN A 180 -25.66 15.03 5.78
N SER A 181 -25.57 16.34 5.62
CA SER A 181 -26.72 17.20 5.28
C SER A 181 -27.03 17.26 3.78
N SER A 182 -26.17 16.69 2.94
CA SER A 182 -26.34 16.71 1.49
C SER A 182 -27.49 15.82 1.00
N SER A 183 -28.01 16.16 -0.19
CA SER A 183 -29.03 15.34 -0.86
C SER A 183 -28.50 13.94 -1.21
N LEU A 184 -27.23 13.82 -1.60
CA LEU A 184 -26.56 12.55 -1.88
C LEU A 184 -26.58 11.62 -0.66
N TRP A 185 -26.21 12.13 0.51
CA TRP A 185 -26.18 11.34 1.73
C TRP A 185 -27.57 10.90 2.19
N SER A 186 -28.56 11.80 2.08
CA SER A 186 -29.96 11.47 2.37
C SER A 186 -30.47 10.34 1.46
N ARG A 187 -30.17 10.40 0.16
CA ARG A 187 -30.49 9.32 -0.79
C ARG A 187 -29.83 8.00 -0.40
N ALA A 188 -28.54 8.03 -0.10
CA ALA A 188 -27.77 6.85 0.27
C ALA A 188 -28.29 6.17 1.55
N LYS A 189 -28.56 6.92 2.63
CA LYS A 189 -29.10 6.36 3.89
C LYS A 189 -30.52 5.80 3.75
N THR A 190 -31.31 6.31 2.80
CA THR A 190 -32.68 5.82 2.55
C THR A 190 -32.69 4.60 1.63
N ALA A 191 -31.57 4.32 0.96
CA ALA A 191 -31.45 3.23 0.01
C ALA A 191 -31.55 1.86 0.69
N LYS A 192 -32.00 0.84 -0.06
CA LYS A 192 -32.13 -0.53 0.48
C LYS A 192 -30.77 -1.11 0.89
N ARG A 193 -29.73 -0.72 0.17
CA ARG A 193 -28.33 -1.05 0.46
C ARG A 193 -27.47 0.18 0.24
N MET A 194 -26.55 0.41 1.16
CA MET A 194 -25.50 1.40 1.12
C MET A 194 -24.21 0.70 1.52
N LEU A 195 -23.15 0.95 0.77
CA LEU A 195 -21.83 0.36 0.94
C LEU A 195 -20.80 1.49 0.81
N THR A 196 -19.79 1.49 1.66
CA THR A 196 -18.72 2.49 1.67
C THR A 196 -17.36 1.82 1.64
N GLU A 197 -16.35 2.50 1.11
CA GLU A 197 -14.95 2.01 1.04
C GLU A 197 -14.82 0.60 0.43
N ILE A 198 -15.41 0.41 -0.74
CA ILE A 198 -15.51 -0.90 -1.39
C ILE A 198 -14.26 -1.16 -2.21
N SER A 199 -13.34 -1.94 -1.66
CA SER A 199 -12.15 -2.40 -2.36
C SER A 199 -12.47 -3.44 -3.44
N PHE A 200 -11.86 -3.31 -4.61
CA PHE A 200 -11.98 -4.29 -5.69
C PHE A 200 -10.66 -4.54 -6.41
N ALA A 201 -10.58 -5.68 -7.08
CA ALA A 201 -9.52 -6.04 -8.02
C ALA A 201 -10.16 -6.78 -9.21
N LEU A 202 -9.93 -6.29 -10.43
CA LEU A 202 -10.53 -6.83 -11.66
C LEU A 202 -9.46 -7.09 -12.72
N PRO A 203 -9.24 -8.35 -13.14
CA PRO A 203 -8.34 -8.65 -14.25
C PRO A 203 -8.92 -8.19 -15.59
N GLY A 204 -8.06 -7.68 -16.48
CA GLY A 204 -8.42 -7.41 -17.88
C GLY A 204 -9.16 -6.09 -18.15
N LEU A 205 -9.39 -5.26 -17.12
CA LEU A 205 -9.86 -3.88 -17.31
C LEU A 205 -8.64 -2.95 -17.44
N SER A 206 -8.11 -2.84 -18.66
CA SER A 206 -7.15 -1.79 -19.02
C SER A 206 -7.89 -0.56 -19.53
N ASP A 207 -7.33 0.62 -19.30
CA ASP A 207 -7.79 1.88 -19.90
C ASP A 207 -7.58 1.77 -21.42
N GLY A 208 -8.60 1.30 -22.14
CA GLY A 208 -8.51 0.99 -23.57
C GLY A 208 -8.11 2.20 -24.40
N GLY A 209 -6.81 2.34 -24.69
CA GLY A 209 -6.31 2.99 -25.90
C GLY A 209 -6.21 1.95 -27.02
N PRO A 210 -6.43 2.34 -28.29
CA PRO A 210 -6.23 1.42 -29.42
C PRO A 210 -4.78 0.93 -29.41
N ASP A 211 -4.58 -0.35 -29.74
CA ASP A 211 -3.28 -1.00 -29.95
C ASP A 211 -2.19 0.01 -30.32
N GLN A 212 -1.40 0.47 -29.35
CA GLN A 212 -0.18 1.19 -29.65
C GLN A 212 0.89 0.14 -29.82
N GLU A 213 1.28 -0.06 -31.07
CA GLU A 213 2.50 -0.75 -31.47
C GLU A 213 3.62 -0.33 -30.50
N HIS A 214 4.12 -1.29 -29.73
CA HIS A 214 5.24 -1.07 -28.82
C HIS A 214 6.50 -0.82 -29.65
N ASP A 215 6.82 0.45 -29.89
CA ASP A 215 8.19 0.83 -30.25
C ASP A 215 9.09 0.53 -29.05
N SER A 216 9.86 -0.53 -29.20
CA SER A 216 10.81 -1.08 -28.25
C SER A 216 12.03 -0.16 -28.12
N GLU A 217 11.98 0.85 -27.26
CA GLU A 217 13.19 1.50 -26.72
C GLU A 217 12.86 2.39 -25.50
N SER A 218 12.62 1.76 -24.35
CA SER A 218 12.90 2.42 -23.07
C SER A 218 13.24 1.39 -21.99
N GLU A 219 14.52 1.36 -21.61
CA GLU A 219 14.99 0.64 -20.43
C GLU A 219 14.38 1.28 -19.16
N SER A 220 13.23 0.77 -18.72
CA SER A 220 12.76 0.92 -17.35
C SER A 220 12.87 -0.43 -16.65
N GLY A 221 13.83 -0.54 -15.72
CA GLY A 221 13.99 -1.73 -14.87
C GLY A 221 12.71 -2.09 -14.10
N PRO A 222 12.64 -3.25 -13.43
CA PRO A 222 11.41 -3.79 -12.87
C PRO A 222 10.96 -2.96 -11.66
N GLY A 223 10.26 -1.86 -11.94
CA GLY A 223 9.56 -1.07 -10.96
C GLY A 223 8.33 -1.86 -10.53
N ARG A 224 8.34 -2.37 -9.29
CA ARG A 224 7.11 -2.80 -8.61
C ARG A 224 6.11 -1.66 -8.69
N THR A 225 5.04 -1.82 -9.46
CA THR A 225 3.89 -0.93 -9.37
C THR A 225 3.32 -1.07 -7.95
N ARG A 226 3.27 0.03 -7.19
CA ARG A 226 2.79 0.04 -5.80
C ARG A 226 1.32 -0.36 -5.78
N ARG A 227 0.96 -1.39 -5.02
CA ARG A 227 -0.45 -1.79 -4.80
C ARG A 227 -1.16 -0.69 -4.04
N GLN A 228 -2.45 -0.46 -4.32
CA GLN A 228 -3.24 0.50 -3.55
C GLN A 228 -3.43 0.03 -2.10
N LEU A 229 -3.46 -1.28 -1.87
CA LEU A 229 -3.52 -1.88 -0.53
C LEU A 229 -2.23 -1.65 0.28
N ASP A 230 -1.08 -1.45 -0.37
CA ASP A 230 0.19 -1.16 0.29
C ASP A 230 0.32 0.33 0.67
N LEU A 231 -0.59 1.22 0.22
CA LEU A 231 -0.65 2.61 0.70
C LEU A 231 -1.22 2.73 2.13
N PHE A 232 -1.89 1.70 2.65
CA PHE A 232 -2.46 1.68 3.99
C PHE A 232 -1.56 1.00 5.04
N GLY A 233 -0.47 0.36 4.63
CA GLY A 233 0.54 -0.23 5.50
C GLY A 233 1.67 0.76 5.78
N GLN A 234 2.07 0.88 7.05
CA GLN A 234 3.18 1.72 7.53
C GLN A 234 4.35 1.76 6.53
N GLU A 235 4.73 2.99 6.15
CA GLU A 235 5.88 3.28 5.29
C GLU A 235 7.12 2.52 5.78
N LEU A 236 7.58 1.53 5.01
CA LEU A 236 8.93 1.01 5.18
C LEU A 236 9.91 2.16 4.92
N SER A 237 10.79 2.40 5.87
CA SER A 237 11.76 3.48 5.80
C SER A 237 12.69 3.26 4.59
N ARG A 238 13.13 4.35 3.94
CA ARG A 238 14.09 4.33 2.81
C ARG A 238 15.38 3.54 3.10
N ASP A 239 15.71 3.33 4.36
CA ASP A 239 16.87 2.57 4.79
C ASP A 239 16.65 1.05 4.69
N GLU A 240 15.41 0.57 4.84
CA GLU A 240 15.03 -0.83 4.65
C GLU A 240 15.04 -1.20 3.15
N GLU A 241 14.60 -0.29 2.26
CA GLU A 241 14.68 -0.48 0.80
C GLU A 241 16.13 -0.62 0.30
N LYS A 242 17.08 0.10 0.89
CA LYS A 242 18.51 -0.02 0.55
C LYS A 242 19.12 -1.34 1.00
N GLN A 243 18.70 -1.85 2.15
CA GLN A 243 19.20 -3.11 2.71
C GLN A 243 18.74 -4.34 1.91
N VAL A 244 17.54 -4.27 1.33
CA VAL A 244 17.04 -5.29 0.39
C VAL A 244 17.82 -5.25 -0.92
N ARG A 245 18.09 -4.06 -1.47
CA ARG A 245 18.89 -3.89 -2.70
C ARG A 245 20.32 -4.39 -2.57
N SER A 246 20.96 -4.24 -1.40
CA SER A 246 22.36 -4.68 -1.21
C SER A 246 22.53 -6.19 -1.12
N ARG A 247 21.46 -6.97 -0.90
CA ARG A 247 21.51 -8.45 -0.90
C ARG A 247 21.43 -9.06 -2.30
N GLN A 248 20.96 -8.29 -3.29
CA GLN A 248 20.76 -8.74 -4.68
C GLN A 248 21.99 -8.44 -5.57
N GLY A 249 23.20 -8.57 -4.99
CA GLY A 249 24.45 -8.12 -5.59
C GLY A 249 25.40 -9.25 -6.02
N TYR A 250 24.90 -10.39 -6.48
CA TYR A 250 25.72 -11.38 -7.18
C TYR A 250 25.12 -11.61 -8.57
N GLY A 251 25.76 -10.99 -9.57
CA GLY A 251 25.38 -11.11 -10.97
C GLY A 251 25.61 -12.52 -11.50
N TYR A 252 24.59 -13.06 -12.15
CA TYR A 252 24.69 -14.24 -12.99
C TYR A 252 24.39 -13.82 -14.44
N PRO A 253 25.12 -14.35 -15.43
CA PRO A 253 24.88 -14.00 -16.83
C PRO A 253 23.48 -14.47 -17.25
N ALA A 254 22.74 -13.58 -17.89
CA ALA A 254 21.44 -13.88 -18.48
C ALA A 254 21.63 -14.96 -19.55
N ALA A 255 20.98 -16.10 -19.37
CA ALA A 255 20.82 -17.08 -20.44
C ALA A 255 19.67 -16.62 -21.33
N ASP A 256 19.89 -16.60 -22.64
CA ASP A 256 18.91 -16.27 -23.65
C ASP A 256 17.68 -17.18 -23.51
N ILE A 257 16.55 -16.63 -23.10
CA ILE A 257 15.25 -17.32 -23.10
C ILE A 257 14.46 -16.80 -24.30
N ALA A 258 14.04 -17.72 -25.16
CA ALA A 258 13.14 -17.43 -26.27
C ALA A 258 11.84 -16.79 -25.77
N GLU A 259 11.46 -15.68 -26.39
CA GLU A 259 10.25 -14.92 -26.11
C GLU A 259 9.00 -15.75 -26.48
N GLU A 260 8.41 -16.43 -25.49
CA GLU A 260 6.97 -16.69 -25.54
C GLU A 260 6.27 -15.42 -25.05
N GLU A 261 5.39 -14.85 -25.87
CA GLU A 261 4.50 -13.73 -25.55
C GLU A 261 3.53 -14.12 -24.43
N ASN A 262 4.02 -14.24 -23.19
CA ASN A 262 3.16 -14.34 -22.02
C ASN A 262 3.10 -12.95 -21.39
N THR A 263 2.39 -12.03 -22.05
CA THR A 263 2.13 -10.71 -21.49
C THR A 263 1.38 -10.87 -20.17
N PRO A 264 1.93 -10.38 -19.04
CA PRO A 264 1.30 -10.57 -17.75
C PRO A 264 -0.08 -9.92 -17.71
N VAL A 265 -1.05 -10.62 -17.13
CA VAL A 265 -2.43 -10.11 -17.01
C VAL A 265 -2.41 -8.83 -16.15
N SER A 266 -2.94 -7.73 -16.68
CA SER A 266 -3.13 -6.51 -15.88
C SER A 266 -4.35 -6.65 -14.98
N VAL A 267 -4.19 -6.30 -13.70
CA VAL A 267 -5.23 -6.29 -12.67
C VAL A 267 -5.46 -4.85 -12.21
N LEU A 268 -6.66 -4.35 -12.44
CA LEU A 268 -7.08 -3.03 -11.99
C LEU A 268 -7.61 -3.10 -10.57
N GLU A 269 -7.04 -2.28 -9.68
CA GLU A 269 -7.44 -2.15 -8.29
C GLU A 269 -7.99 -0.75 -8.00
N GLY A 270 -8.95 -0.69 -7.09
CA GLY A 270 -9.54 0.57 -6.65
C GLY A 270 -10.34 0.42 -5.36
N VAL A 271 -10.74 1.55 -4.81
CA VAL A 271 -11.65 1.65 -3.67
C VAL A 271 -12.77 2.59 -4.08
N ILE A 272 -14.02 2.12 -4.05
CA ILE A 272 -15.20 2.93 -4.34
C ILE A 272 -15.71 3.53 -3.04
N ASP A 273 -15.76 4.85 -2.94
CA ASP A 273 -16.11 5.53 -1.68
C ASP A 273 -17.54 5.24 -1.23
N LEU A 274 -18.49 5.28 -2.17
CA LEU A 274 -19.90 5.07 -1.88
C LEU A 274 -20.59 4.36 -3.06
N ALA A 275 -21.28 3.26 -2.78
CA ALA A 275 -22.25 2.66 -3.69
C ALA A 275 -23.56 2.35 -2.96
N PHE A 276 -24.69 2.73 -3.55
CA PHE A 276 -26.00 2.47 -2.96
C PHE A 276 -27.05 2.09 -3.99
N ARG A 277 -28.04 1.31 -3.57
CA ARG A 277 -29.06 0.72 -4.45
C ARG A 277 -30.41 1.38 -4.26
N GLU A 278 -30.84 2.10 -5.29
CA GLU A 278 -32.16 2.72 -5.39
C GLU A 278 -33.07 1.95 -6.38
N ARG A 279 -34.30 2.44 -6.56
CA ARG A 279 -35.14 2.01 -7.69
C ARG A 279 -34.41 2.33 -9.01
N GLY A 280 -34.29 1.31 -9.86
CA GLY A 280 -33.72 1.43 -11.20
C GLY A 280 -32.25 1.07 -11.35
N GLY A 281 -31.49 0.82 -10.27
CA GLY A 281 -30.09 0.39 -10.37
C GLY A 281 -29.19 0.91 -9.25
N TRP A 282 -27.89 0.65 -9.39
CA TRP A 282 -26.86 1.15 -8.47
C TRP A 282 -26.46 2.58 -8.80
N VAL A 283 -26.19 3.35 -7.76
CA VAL A 283 -25.55 4.65 -7.83
C VAL A 283 -24.15 4.48 -7.26
N VAL A 284 -23.13 4.95 -7.98
CA VAL A 284 -21.75 4.99 -7.51
C VAL A 284 -21.33 6.44 -7.38
N ALA A 285 -20.73 6.77 -6.24
CA ALA A 285 -20.27 8.11 -5.93
C ALA A 285 -18.83 8.09 -5.40
N ASP A 286 -18.06 9.12 -5.74
CA ASP A 286 -16.72 9.37 -5.24
C ASP A 286 -16.65 10.79 -4.62
N TYR A 287 -15.99 10.91 -3.47
CA TYR A 287 -15.81 12.15 -2.73
C TYR A 287 -14.48 12.79 -3.09
N LYS A 288 -14.54 14.06 -3.48
CA LYS A 288 -13.34 14.87 -3.70
C LYS A 288 -13.23 15.95 -2.64
N THR A 289 -12.05 16.04 -2.04
CA THR A 289 -11.73 17.02 -1.00
C THR A 289 -10.98 18.24 -1.51
N ASP A 290 -10.68 18.33 -2.81
CA ASP A 290 -10.01 19.49 -3.38
C ASP A 290 -10.96 20.69 -3.50
N VAL A 291 -10.38 21.88 -3.33
CA VAL A 291 -11.13 23.15 -3.30
C VAL A 291 -11.43 23.64 -4.72
N GLY A 292 -10.73 23.17 -5.74
CA GLY A 292 -11.05 23.36 -7.15
C GLY A 292 -11.11 24.81 -7.65
N THR A 293 -10.37 25.72 -7.01
CA THR A 293 -10.34 27.16 -7.37
C THR A 293 -9.28 27.50 -8.41
N ASP A 294 -8.45 26.55 -8.79
CA ASP A 294 -7.35 26.75 -9.74
C ASP A 294 -7.76 26.47 -11.20
N PRO A 295 -7.02 27.04 -12.19
CA PRO A 295 -7.37 26.92 -13.60
C PRO A 295 -7.38 25.48 -14.14
N ASP A 296 -6.60 24.58 -13.54
CA ASP A 296 -6.45 23.19 -14.00
C ASP A 296 -7.57 22.28 -13.50
N PHE A 297 -8.51 22.83 -12.72
CA PHE A 297 -9.59 22.07 -12.13
C PHE A 297 -10.47 21.37 -13.18
N THR A 298 -10.67 21.97 -14.36
CA THR A 298 -11.47 21.36 -15.44
C THR A 298 -10.83 20.06 -15.94
N ALA A 299 -9.50 20.00 -16.06
CA ALA A 299 -8.79 18.79 -16.46
C ALA A 299 -8.88 17.72 -15.36
N ARG A 300 -8.76 18.12 -14.08
CA ARG A 300 -8.93 17.20 -12.94
C ARG A 300 -10.35 16.65 -12.87
N GLU A 301 -11.35 17.48 -13.12
CA GLU A 301 -12.74 17.06 -13.16
C GLU A 301 -12.95 15.97 -14.22
N ALA A 302 -12.39 16.12 -15.42
CA ALA A 302 -12.46 15.08 -16.45
C ALA A 302 -11.81 13.76 -16.00
N ALA A 303 -10.63 13.81 -15.37
CA ALA A 303 -9.97 12.63 -14.83
C ALA A 303 -10.75 11.98 -13.67
N TYR A 304 -11.38 12.78 -12.81
CA TYR A 304 -12.27 12.27 -11.76
C TYR A 304 -13.51 11.61 -12.35
N ARG A 305 -14.05 12.11 -13.48
CA ARG A 305 -15.17 11.46 -14.16
C ARG A 305 -14.74 10.10 -14.70
N ARG A 306 -13.57 10.03 -15.34
CA ARG A 306 -13.00 8.77 -15.81
C ARG A 306 -12.79 7.76 -14.68
N GLN A 307 -12.33 8.21 -13.51
CA GLN A 307 -12.21 7.38 -12.30
C GLN A 307 -13.54 6.72 -11.93
N VAL A 308 -14.63 7.49 -11.87
CA VAL A 308 -15.96 6.98 -11.50
C VAL A 308 -16.56 6.10 -12.60
N ASP A 309 -16.26 6.38 -13.87
CA ASP A 309 -16.63 5.50 -14.99
C ASP A 309 -15.98 4.12 -14.84
N LEU A 310 -14.67 4.07 -14.54
CA LEU A 310 -13.96 2.81 -14.26
C LEU A 310 -14.55 2.07 -13.05
N TYR A 311 -14.96 2.79 -12.00
CA TYR A 311 -15.67 2.18 -10.88
C TYR A 311 -17.01 1.59 -11.28
N ALA A 312 -17.77 2.28 -12.13
CA ALA A 312 -19.05 1.79 -12.62
C ALA A 312 -18.90 0.55 -13.51
N GLU A 313 -17.88 0.52 -14.37
CA GLU A 313 -17.53 -0.63 -15.21
C GLU A 313 -17.09 -1.81 -14.35
N ALA A 314 -16.19 -1.58 -13.40
CA ALA A 314 -15.74 -2.62 -12.48
C ALA A 314 -16.90 -3.20 -11.66
N TRP A 315 -17.80 -2.33 -11.16
CA TRP A 315 -19.00 -2.74 -10.45
C TRP A 315 -19.88 -3.64 -11.30
N ALA A 316 -20.17 -3.24 -12.54
CA ALA A 316 -21.02 -4.00 -13.44
C ALA A 316 -20.41 -5.37 -13.81
N GLN A 317 -19.10 -5.44 -14.03
CA GLN A 317 -18.41 -6.70 -14.34
C GLN A 317 -18.35 -7.64 -13.13
N LEU A 318 -18.07 -7.12 -11.93
CA LEU A 318 -17.94 -7.93 -10.73
C LEU A 318 -19.28 -8.42 -10.17
N THR A 319 -20.32 -7.58 -10.25
CA THR A 319 -21.63 -7.88 -9.65
C THR A 319 -22.67 -8.38 -10.66
N GLY A 320 -22.47 -8.13 -11.95
CA GLY A 320 -23.47 -8.33 -13.00
C GLY A 320 -24.64 -7.34 -12.95
N GLU A 321 -24.61 -6.34 -12.05
CA GLU A 321 -25.67 -5.34 -11.90
C GLU A 321 -25.20 -3.97 -12.44
N PRO A 322 -25.95 -3.31 -13.34
CA PRO A 322 -25.52 -2.05 -13.93
C PRO A 322 -25.59 -0.87 -12.94
N VAL A 323 -24.67 0.07 -13.11
CA VAL A 323 -24.69 1.38 -12.45
C VAL A 323 -25.50 2.34 -13.31
N LYS A 324 -26.60 2.86 -12.73
CA LYS A 324 -27.53 3.78 -13.42
C LYS A 324 -27.08 5.24 -13.37
N GLU A 325 -26.26 5.60 -12.39
CA GLU A 325 -25.90 7.00 -12.10
C GLU A 325 -24.51 7.02 -11.46
N ARG A 326 -23.67 7.92 -11.96
CA ARG A 326 -22.29 8.14 -11.52
C ARG A 326 -22.21 9.55 -10.95
N ILE A 327 -21.61 9.68 -9.77
CA ILE A 327 -21.60 10.94 -9.01
C ILE A 327 -20.18 11.29 -8.57
N LEU A 328 -19.81 12.55 -8.74
CA LEU A 328 -18.67 13.17 -8.08
C LEU A 328 -19.16 14.21 -7.11
N PHE A 329 -18.72 14.13 -5.86
CA PHE A 329 -19.09 15.11 -4.84
C PHE A 329 -17.87 15.86 -4.31
N PHE A 330 -17.77 17.13 -4.67
CA PHE A 330 -16.73 18.04 -4.18
C PHE A 330 -17.12 18.58 -2.80
N THR A 331 -16.67 17.88 -1.77
CA THR A 331 -17.04 18.10 -0.37
C THR A 331 -16.70 19.50 0.15
N ALA A 332 -15.64 20.13 -0.37
CA ALA A 332 -15.23 21.49 0.00
C ALA A 332 -16.13 22.58 -0.61
N GLN A 333 -16.78 22.30 -1.75
CA GLN A 333 -17.64 23.24 -2.47
C GLN A 333 -19.14 22.96 -2.28
N ASP A 334 -19.49 21.86 -1.61
CA ASP A 334 -20.85 21.29 -1.60
C ASP A 334 -21.43 21.16 -3.03
N ARG A 335 -20.58 20.72 -3.98
CA ARG A 335 -20.92 20.66 -5.41
C ARG A 335 -21.00 19.23 -5.90
N ILE A 336 -22.13 18.86 -6.49
CA ILE A 336 -22.41 17.53 -7.03
C ILE A 336 -22.40 17.60 -8.56
N GLU A 337 -21.59 16.76 -9.18
CA GLU A 337 -21.63 16.45 -10.62
C GLU A 337 -22.16 15.03 -10.81
N GLN A 338 -23.11 14.84 -11.74
CA GLN A 338 -23.77 13.55 -11.95
C GLN A 338 -24.05 13.28 -13.43
N TRP A 339 -23.90 12.02 -13.87
CA TRP A 339 -24.14 11.58 -15.26
C TRP A 339 -24.46 10.09 -15.38
#